data_AF-A0A0H3IEM6-F1
#
_entry.id   AF-A0A0H3IEM6-F1
#
_cell.length_a   1.000
_cell.length_b   1.000
_cell.length_c   1.000
_cell.angle_alpha   90.00
_cell.angle_beta   90.00
_cell.angle_gamma   90.00
#
_symmetry.space_group_name_H-M   'P 1'
#
loop_
_entity.id
_entity.type
_entity.pdbx_description
1 polymer ?
#
loop_
_entity_poly.entity_id
_entity_poly.type
_entity_poly.pdbx_seq_one_letter_code
_entity_poly.pdbx_strand_id
1 'polypeptide(L)'
;MITKSGFLIDCPNKSHLHTELVKLIGWADIDFNILQYNYFSIDEYNDYIDKNNFKTDENLRWVELLKKIDFLYEVDFVTSLRSVESSYLPALTNLVSQILSQRLRCNVVSSFKPLSSDEDFPITHFSNGKEITDFSSFKTDCWNNVLWVKSFNND
;
A
#
# COMPACT_ATOMS: atom_id res chain seq x y z
N MET A 1 -15.23 7.64 -7.79
CA MET A 1 -15.73 6.48 -7.00
C MET A 1 -14.78 5.34 -7.22
N ILE A 2 -14.28 4.75 -6.13
CA ILE A 2 -13.11 3.88 -6.16
C ILE A 2 -13.53 2.49 -5.70
N THR A 3 -13.23 1.48 -6.52
CA THR A 3 -13.56 0.08 -6.23
C THR A 3 -12.38 -0.75 -5.78
N LYS A 4 -11.17 -0.20 -5.81
CA LYS A 4 -9.95 -0.88 -5.39
C LYS A 4 -9.04 0.06 -4.63
N SER A 5 -8.47 -0.44 -3.55
CA SER A 5 -7.46 0.25 -2.75
C SER A 5 -6.62 -0.80 -2.05
N GLY A 6 -5.42 -0.48 -1.59
CA GLY A 6 -4.58 -1.48 -0.91
C GLY A 6 -3.46 -0.87 -0.09
N PHE A 7 -2.72 -1.68 0.65
CA PHE A 7 -1.61 -1.23 1.49
C PHE A 7 -0.51 -2.29 1.58
N LEU A 8 0.71 -1.86 1.88
CA LEU A 8 1.84 -2.74 2.20
C LEU A 8 2.01 -2.90 3.71
N ILE A 9 2.39 -4.08 4.17
CA ILE A 9 2.56 -4.39 5.60
C ILE A 9 3.73 -5.36 5.85
N ASP A 10 4.52 -5.11 6.90
CA ASP A 10 5.68 -5.93 7.31
C ASP A 10 5.35 -6.93 8.43
N CYS A 11 4.07 -7.28 8.60
CA CYS A 11 3.63 -8.23 9.62
C CYS A 11 4.03 -9.66 9.22
N PRO A 12 4.83 -10.41 9.99
CA PRO A 12 5.31 -11.73 9.60
C PRO A 12 4.24 -12.81 9.64
N ASN A 13 3.22 -12.68 10.49
CA ASN A 13 2.20 -13.70 10.69
C ASN A 13 0.96 -13.45 9.82
N LYS A 14 0.92 -14.06 8.63
CA LYS A 14 -0.20 -13.95 7.66
C LYS A 14 -1.55 -14.33 8.27
N SER A 15 -1.61 -15.40 9.06
CA SER A 15 -2.86 -15.87 9.68
C SER A 15 -3.39 -14.88 10.72
N HIS A 16 -2.49 -14.24 11.47
CA HIS A 16 -2.87 -13.22 12.44
C HIS A 16 -3.35 -11.94 11.74
N LEU A 17 -2.65 -11.52 10.67
CA LEU A 17 -3.08 -10.43 9.79
C LEU A 17 -4.49 -10.67 9.23
N HIS A 18 -4.72 -11.85 8.66
CA HIS A 18 -6.03 -12.24 8.13
C HIS A 18 -7.13 -12.16 9.21
N THR A 19 -6.85 -12.68 10.41
CA THR A 19 -7.79 -12.66 11.53
C THR A 19 -8.17 -11.25 11.94
N GLU A 20 -7.20 -10.33 12.02
CA GLU A 20 -7.47 -8.93 12.36
C GLU A 20 -8.22 -8.19 11.24
N LEU A 21 -7.91 -8.48 9.98
CA LEU A 21 -8.64 -7.93 8.82
C LEU A 21 -10.11 -8.32 8.85
N VAL A 22 -10.43 -9.62 9.02
CA VAL A 22 -11.82 -10.09 9.13
C VAL A 22 -12.57 -9.36 10.25
N LYS A 23 -11.93 -9.13 11.41
CA LYS A 23 -12.56 -8.38 12.51
C LYS A 23 -12.80 -6.91 12.17
N LEU A 24 -11.89 -6.29 11.42
CA LEU A 24 -11.94 -4.85 11.14
C LEU A 24 -12.90 -4.49 10.02
N ILE A 25 -12.99 -5.32 8.98
CA ILE A 25 -13.77 -5.01 7.77
C ILE A 25 -14.86 -6.03 7.45
N GLY A 26 -14.99 -7.13 8.21
CA GLY A 26 -16.00 -8.16 7.95
C GLY A 26 -17.46 -7.71 8.14
N TRP A 27 -17.68 -6.51 8.68
CA TRP A 27 -19.01 -5.88 8.74
C TRP A 27 -19.33 -5.03 7.50
N ALA A 28 -18.34 -4.73 6.66
CA ALA A 28 -18.47 -3.91 5.47
C ALA A 28 -18.57 -4.78 4.21
N ASP A 29 -19.18 -4.27 3.15
CA ASP A 29 -19.26 -4.93 1.84
C ASP A 29 -17.93 -4.76 1.07
N ILE A 30 -16.86 -5.35 1.63
CA ILE A 30 -15.49 -5.25 1.15
C ILE A 30 -14.84 -6.62 1.14
N ASP A 31 -14.45 -7.06 -0.04
CA ASP A 31 -13.59 -8.22 -0.21
C ASP A 31 -12.13 -7.81 -0.04
N PHE A 32 -11.29 -8.71 0.45
CA PHE A 32 -9.86 -8.48 0.52
C PHE A 32 -9.01 -9.68 0.13
N ASN A 33 -7.81 -9.42 -0.36
CA ASN A 33 -6.79 -10.42 -0.66
C ASN A 33 -5.48 -10.06 0.03
N ILE A 34 -4.75 -11.06 0.53
CA ILE A 34 -3.40 -10.89 1.09
C ILE A 34 -2.41 -11.59 0.16
N LEU A 35 -1.66 -10.79 -0.59
CA LEU A 35 -0.66 -11.23 -1.54
C LEU A 35 0.73 -11.13 -0.90
N GLN A 36 1.60 -12.09 -1.18
CA GLN A 36 2.99 -11.96 -0.78
C GLN A 36 3.66 -10.87 -1.62
N TYR A 37 4.24 -9.90 -0.93
CA TYR A 37 5.04 -8.84 -1.51
C TYR A 37 6.49 -9.19 -1.26
N ASN A 38 7.26 -9.41 -2.33
CA ASN A 38 8.61 -9.96 -2.19
C ASN A 38 9.67 -9.17 -2.99
N TYR A 39 9.34 -8.00 -3.54
CA TYR A 39 10.31 -7.29 -4.37
C TYR A 39 10.10 -5.78 -4.52
N PHE A 40 11.07 -5.04 -3.99
CA PHE A 40 11.47 -3.71 -4.45
C PHE A 40 12.99 -3.69 -4.61
N SER A 41 13.50 -3.39 -5.80
CA SER A 41 14.94 -3.23 -6.06
C SER A 41 15.29 -1.77 -6.30
N ILE A 42 16.12 -1.23 -5.41
CA ILE A 42 16.63 0.13 -5.56
C ILE A 42 17.54 0.28 -6.78
N ASP A 43 18.32 -0.75 -7.10
CA ASP A 43 19.26 -0.69 -8.21
C ASP A 43 18.49 -0.64 -9.54
N GLU A 44 17.44 -1.46 -9.67
CA GLU A 44 16.55 -1.39 -10.85
C GLU A 44 15.82 -0.05 -10.95
N TYR A 45 15.39 0.52 -9.82
CA TYR A 45 14.78 1.85 -9.79
C TYR A 45 15.77 2.92 -10.28
N ASN A 46 16.99 2.94 -9.75
CA ASN A 46 18.00 3.91 -10.14
C ASN A 46 18.35 3.79 -11.63
N ASP A 47 18.56 2.56 -12.12
CA ASP A 47 18.81 2.28 -13.54
C ASP A 47 17.68 2.81 -14.45
N TYR A 48 16.42 2.63 -14.03
CA TYR A 48 15.26 3.12 -14.76
C TYR A 48 15.19 4.65 -14.79
N ILE A 49 15.46 5.31 -13.66
CA ILE A 49 15.47 6.77 -13.55
C ILE A 49 16.55 7.37 -14.45
N ASP A 50 17.77 6.82 -14.38
CA ASP A 50 18.92 7.27 -15.14
C ASP A 50 18.70 7.09 -16.65
N LYS A 51 18.17 5.94 -17.08
CA LYS A 51 17.90 5.65 -18.50
C LYS A 51 16.92 6.63 -19.14
N ASN A 52 15.96 7.14 -18.37
CA ASN A 52 14.88 7.98 -18.88
C ASN A 52 15.09 9.48 -18.61
N ASN A 53 16.23 9.88 -18.03
CA ASN A 53 16.54 11.26 -17.66
C ASN A 53 15.41 11.93 -16.86
N PHE A 54 14.76 11.19 -15.97
CA PHE A 54 13.78 11.80 -15.06
C PHE A 54 14.53 12.78 -14.15
N LYS A 55 14.01 14.00 -14.01
CA LYS A 55 14.52 14.92 -12.98
C LYS A 55 14.23 14.28 -11.63
N THR A 56 15.27 13.88 -10.90
CA THR A 56 15.23 13.43 -9.50
C THR A 56 14.96 14.62 -8.56
N ASP A 57 13.99 15.46 -8.91
CA ASP A 57 13.48 16.43 -7.95
C ASP A 57 12.44 15.71 -7.08
N GLU A 58 12.70 15.72 -5.77
CA GLU A 58 11.76 15.58 -4.65
C GLU A 58 11.61 14.24 -3.91
N ASN A 59 11.92 13.05 -4.44
CA ASN A 59 11.28 11.85 -3.84
C ASN A 59 12.16 10.69 -3.34
N LEU A 60 13.28 11.01 -2.68
CA LEU A 60 14.10 10.04 -1.94
C LEU A 60 13.40 9.42 -0.73
N ARG A 61 12.44 10.09 -0.09
CA ARG A 61 11.82 9.61 1.16
C ARG A 61 11.08 8.29 1.01
N TRP A 62 10.41 8.09 -0.13
CA TRP A 62 9.66 6.86 -0.43
C TRP A 62 10.59 5.69 -0.70
N VAL A 63 11.62 5.97 -1.51
CA VAL A 63 12.71 5.05 -1.76
C VAL A 63 13.42 4.67 -0.46
N GLU A 64 13.75 5.63 0.40
CA GLU A 64 14.37 5.38 1.70
C GLU A 64 13.49 4.52 2.61
N LEU A 65 12.18 4.72 2.58
CA LEU A 65 11.24 3.91 3.36
C LEU A 65 11.24 2.45 2.87
N LEU A 66 11.09 2.24 1.56
CA LEU A 66 11.10 0.91 0.94
C LEU A 66 12.46 0.20 1.08
N LYS A 67 13.56 0.95 1.29
CA LYS A 67 14.88 0.38 1.63
C LYS A 67 15.03 0.00 3.10
N LYS A 68 14.27 0.62 4.00
CA LYS A 68 14.38 0.43 5.46
C LYS A 68 13.45 -0.65 5.98
N ILE A 69 12.33 -0.89 5.29
CA ILE A 69 11.27 -1.78 5.75
C ILE A 69 11.09 -2.89 4.73
N ASP A 70 11.24 -4.12 5.20
CA ASP A 70 10.99 -5.33 4.41
C ASP A 70 9.48 -5.66 4.47
N PHE A 71 8.70 -5.04 3.60
CA PHE A 71 7.27 -5.33 3.50
C PHE A 71 7.09 -6.76 3.00
N LEU A 72 6.19 -7.51 3.66
CA LEU A 72 6.00 -8.94 3.40
C LEU A 72 4.72 -9.22 2.63
N TYR A 73 3.71 -8.37 2.81
CA TYR A 73 2.40 -8.55 2.20
C TYR A 73 1.87 -7.25 1.60
N GLU A 74 1.16 -7.39 0.49
CA GLU A 74 0.26 -6.40 -0.08
C GLU A 74 -1.18 -6.86 0.21
N VAL A 75 -1.98 -5.98 0.78
CA VAL A 75 -3.40 -6.24 1.04
C VAL A 75 -4.22 -5.41 0.09
N ASP A 76 -5.01 -6.07 -0.76
CA ASP A 76 -5.90 -5.44 -1.72
C ASP A 76 -7.35 -5.50 -1.22
N PHE A 77 -8.02 -4.35 -1.13
CA PHE A 77 -9.45 -4.20 -0.89
C PHE A 77 -10.20 -3.99 -2.20
N VAL A 78 -11.33 -4.66 -2.33
CA VAL A 78 -12.20 -4.61 -3.51
C VAL A 78 -13.63 -4.39 -3.07
N THR A 79 -14.31 -3.43 -3.71
CA THR A 79 -15.73 -3.12 -3.49
C THR A 79 -16.48 -3.01 -4.80
N SER A 80 -17.81 -3.08 -4.75
CA SER A 80 -18.65 -2.84 -5.93
C SER A 80 -18.81 -1.33 -6.20
N LEU A 81 -18.96 -0.93 -7.47
CA LEU A 81 -19.25 0.46 -7.86
C LEU A 81 -20.53 1.03 -7.20
N ARG A 82 -21.41 0.15 -6.72
CA ARG A 82 -22.71 0.51 -6.12
C ARG A 82 -22.67 0.46 -4.60
N SER A 83 -21.57 0.00 -3.98
CA SER A 83 -21.46 -0.05 -2.52
C SER A 83 -21.21 1.35 -1.97
N VAL A 84 -21.66 1.57 -0.73
CA VAL A 84 -21.49 2.85 -0.03
C VAL A 84 -19.99 3.10 0.22
N GLU A 85 -19.24 2.02 0.48
CA GLU A 85 -17.81 1.95 0.69
C GLU A 85 -17.02 2.51 -0.49
N SER A 86 -17.48 2.33 -1.73
CA SER A 86 -16.77 2.85 -2.91
C SER A 86 -16.64 4.39 -2.91
N SER A 87 -17.42 5.09 -2.08
CA SER A 87 -17.34 6.55 -1.91
C SER A 87 -16.28 6.99 -0.90
N TYR A 88 -15.81 6.09 -0.02
CA TYR A 88 -14.85 6.39 1.05
C TYR A 88 -13.75 5.33 1.20
N LEU A 89 -13.60 4.43 0.23
CA LEU A 89 -12.66 3.31 0.28
C LEU A 89 -11.21 3.74 0.61
N PRO A 90 -10.67 4.87 0.10
CA PRO A 90 -9.33 5.32 0.49
C PRO A 90 -9.22 5.67 1.96
N ALA A 91 -10.19 6.44 2.47
CA ALA A 91 -10.22 6.85 3.87
C ALA A 91 -10.36 5.64 4.80
N LEU A 92 -11.19 4.66 4.41
CA LEU A 92 -11.31 3.40 5.14
C LEU A 92 -10.02 2.58 5.09
N THR A 93 -9.35 2.51 3.93
CA THR A 93 -8.06 1.83 3.81
C THR A 93 -7.02 2.44 4.74
N ASN A 94 -6.98 3.77 4.82
CA ASN A 94 -6.06 4.49 5.72
C ASN A 94 -6.37 4.20 7.19
N LEU A 95 -7.64 4.24 7.58
CA LEU A 95 -8.09 3.91 8.93
C LEU A 95 -7.73 2.47 9.31
N VAL A 96 -8.01 1.51 8.43
CA VAL A 96 -7.68 0.09 8.66
C VAL A 96 -6.17 -0.09 8.78
N SER A 97 -5.39 0.58 7.93
CA SER A 97 -3.92 0.56 7.96
C SER A 97 -3.37 1.03 9.31
N GLN A 98 -3.90 2.14 9.83
CA GLN A 98 -3.50 2.67 11.13
C GLN A 98 -3.84 1.70 12.27
N ILE A 99 -5.07 1.17 12.29
CA ILE A 99 -5.52 0.27 13.35
C ILE A 99 -4.71 -1.05 13.32
N LEU A 100 -4.45 -1.60 12.13
CA LEU A 100 -3.60 -2.78 11.97
C LEU A 100 -2.18 -2.52 12.45
N SER A 101 -1.58 -1.40 12.05
CA SER A 101 -0.25 -0.99 12.52
C SER A 101 -0.17 -0.96 14.05
N GLN A 102 -1.22 -0.45 14.71
CA GLN A 102 -1.30 -0.42 16.17
C GLN A 102 -1.43 -1.82 16.79
N ARG A 103 -2.38 -2.62 16.30
CA ARG A 103 -2.70 -3.94 16.88
C ARG A 103 -1.60 -4.96 16.68
N LEU A 104 -0.99 -4.93 15.49
CA LEU A 104 0.04 -5.88 15.08
C LEU A 104 1.46 -5.38 15.38
N ARG A 105 1.61 -4.14 15.85
CA ARG A 105 2.91 -3.49 16.12
C ARG A 105 3.86 -3.59 14.92
N CYS A 106 3.36 -3.15 13.77
CA CYS A 106 4.00 -3.30 12.47
C CYS A 106 4.02 -1.97 11.72
N ASN A 107 4.81 -1.91 10.66
CA ASN A 107 4.78 -0.83 9.67
C ASN A 107 3.72 -1.13 8.61
N VAL A 108 2.95 -0.10 8.28
CA VAL A 108 1.95 -0.14 7.21
C VAL A 108 2.09 1.09 6.34
N VAL A 109 2.03 0.91 5.03
CA VAL A 109 1.97 1.99 4.05
C VAL A 109 0.66 1.90 3.30
N SER A 110 -0.23 2.87 3.51
CA SER A 110 -1.54 2.91 2.89
C SER A 110 -1.48 3.39 1.42
N SER A 111 -2.42 2.89 0.63
CA SER A 111 -2.64 3.17 -0.79
C SER A 111 -1.45 2.84 -1.71
N PHE A 112 -1.24 1.54 -1.95
CA PHE A 112 -0.28 1.06 -2.95
C PHE A 112 -0.83 1.11 -4.40
N LYS A 113 -2.13 1.37 -4.61
CA LYS A 113 -2.75 1.60 -5.93
C LYS A 113 -3.91 2.59 -5.84
N PRO A 114 -3.94 3.58 -6.75
CA PRO A 114 -4.21 3.32 -8.17
C PRO A 114 -3.21 3.98 -9.11
N LEU A 115 -2.36 3.17 -9.73
CA LEU A 115 -1.46 3.59 -10.82
C LEU A 115 -2.20 3.93 -12.14
N SER A 116 -3.51 4.24 -12.08
CA SER A 116 -4.32 4.52 -13.27
C SER A 116 -5.53 5.44 -13.04
N SER A 117 -5.65 6.14 -11.91
CA SER A 117 -6.72 7.12 -11.72
C SER A 117 -6.18 8.48 -11.31
N ASP A 118 -6.70 9.54 -11.92
CA ASP A 118 -6.39 10.96 -11.65
C ASP A 118 -6.88 11.45 -10.26
N GLU A 119 -7.28 10.56 -9.35
CA GLU A 119 -7.72 10.93 -7.99
C GLU A 119 -6.49 10.97 -7.06
N ASP A 120 -6.34 12.03 -6.26
CA ASP A 120 -5.27 12.16 -5.25
C ASP A 120 -5.56 11.19 -4.08
N PHE A 121 -4.68 10.21 -3.87
CA PHE A 121 -4.78 9.29 -2.74
C PHE A 121 -3.87 9.73 -1.60
N PRO A 122 -4.39 9.88 -0.37
CA PRO A 122 -3.52 10.03 0.78
C PRO A 122 -2.78 8.71 0.99
N ILE A 123 -1.49 8.74 0.69
CA ILE A 123 -0.55 7.67 0.99
C ILE A 123 0.08 8.01 2.34
N THR A 124 -0.03 7.12 3.33
CA THR A 124 0.45 7.40 4.69
C THR A 124 1.24 6.22 5.23
N HIS A 125 2.40 6.51 5.85
CA HIS A 125 3.17 5.52 6.61
C HIS A 125 2.77 5.56 8.08
N PHE A 126 2.34 4.41 8.60
CA PHE A 126 2.10 4.18 10.01
C PHE A 126 3.15 3.24 10.60
N SER A 127 3.56 3.54 11.83
CA SER A 127 4.38 2.64 12.64
C SER A 127 3.82 2.59 14.05
N ASN A 128 3.46 1.38 14.52
CA ASN A 128 2.78 1.17 15.79
C ASN A 128 1.53 2.04 16.00
N GLY A 129 0.77 2.28 14.93
CA GLY A 129 -0.46 3.10 14.95
C GLY A 129 -0.24 4.61 14.91
N LYS A 130 1.02 5.06 14.96
CA LYS A 130 1.37 6.48 14.81
C LYS A 130 1.63 6.78 13.35
N GLU A 131 1.04 7.88 12.87
CA GLU A 131 1.40 8.48 11.60
C GLU A 131 2.84 9.01 11.65
N ILE A 132 3.68 8.52 10.75
CA ILE A 132 5.09 8.90 10.66
C ILE A 132 5.32 9.88 9.51
N THR A 133 4.66 9.65 8.38
CA THR A 133 4.83 10.49 7.19
C THR A 133 3.58 10.41 6.30
N ASP A 134 3.15 11.57 5.82
CA ASP A 134 2.12 11.73 4.80
C ASP A 134 2.79 11.99 3.42
N PHE A 135 2.33 11.27 2.41
CA PHE A 135 2.78 11.31 1.02
C PHE A 135 1.67 11.78 0.08
N SER A 136 0.58 12.36 0.60
CA SER A 136 -0.54 12.92 -0.16
C SER A 136 -0.15 13.97 -1.22
N SER A 137 1.05 14.54 -1.15
CA SER A 137 1.59 15.51 -2.13
C SER A 137 2.52 14.87 -3.19
N PHE A 138 2.60 13.54 -3.26
CA PHE A 138 3.61 12.81 -4.02
C PHE A 138 3.17 12.48 -5.45
N LYS A 139 3.96 12.89 -6.45
CA LYS A 139 3.78 12.42 -7.84
C LYS A 139 4.34 11.00 -8.01
N THR A 140 3.49 10.03 -8.32
CA THR A 140 3.84 8.61 -8.48
C THR A 140 4.23 8.23 -9.91
N ASP A 141 4.28 9.18 -10.86
CA ASP A 141 4.45 8.93 -12.31
C ASP A 141 5.65 8.04 -12.66
N CYS A 142 6.76 8.17 -11.94
CA CYS A 142 7.96 7.35 -12.17
C CYS A 142 7.77 5.88 -11.76
N TRP A 143 6.87 5.58 -10.82
CA TRP A 143 6.61 4.25 -10.29
C TRP A 143 5.67 3.42 -11.17
N ASN A 144 4.91 4.06 -12.07
CA ASN A 144 4.01 3.37 -13.02
C ASN A 144 4.74 2.34 -13.91
N ASN A 145 6.04 2.54 -14.11
CA ASN A 145 6.88 1.72 -14.97
C ASN A 145 7.87 0.84 -14.20
N VAL A 146 7.86 0.91 -12.86
CA VAL A 146 8.62 0.00 -12.00
C VAL A 146 7.84 -1.30 -11.88
N LEU A 147 8.47 -2.41 -12.24
CA LEU A 147 7.83 -3.72 -12.24
C LEU A 147 7.83 -4.30 -10.82
N TRP A 148 6.73 -4.15 -10.13
CA TRP A 148 6.52 -4.75 -8.81
C TRP A 148 6.29 -6.25 -8.97
N VAL A 149 7.27 -7.06 -8.55
CA VAL A 149 7.11 -8.51 -8.61
C VAL A 149 6.16 -8.92 -7.48
N LYS A 150 5.00 -9.47 -7.88
CA LYS A 150 4.10 -10.19 -6.99
C LYS A 150 4.47 -11.66 -7.08
N SER A 151 4.94 -12.27 -6.00
CA SER A 151 5.03 -13.74 -5.98
C SER A 151 3.63 -14.33 -5.90
N PHE A 152 3.16 -14.91 -7.00
CA PHE A 152 2.03 -15.82 -6.98
C PHE A 152 2.50 -17.15 -6.39
N ASN A 153 2.62 -17.23 -5.07
CA ASN A 153 2.66 -18.53 -4.41
C ASN A 153 1.22 -19.04 -4.35
N ASN A 154 0.92 -19.96 -5.26
CA ASN A 154 -0.23 -20.86 -5.14
C ASN A 154 0.04 -21.79 -3.95
N ASP A 155 -0.41 -21.38 -2.77
CA ASP A 155 -0.69 -22.33 -1.68
C ASP A 155 -2.17 -22.71 -1.75
#